data_AF-A0A0D0MNH8-F1
#
_entry.id   AF-A0A0D0MNH8-F1
#
_cell.length_a   1.000
_cell.length_b   1.000
_cell.length_c   1.000
_cell.angle_alpha   90.00
_cell.angle_beta   90.00
_cell.angle_gamma   90.00
#
_symmetry.space_group_name_H-M   'P 1'
#
loop_
_entity.id
_entity.type
_entity.pdbx_description
1 polymer ?
#
loop_
_entity_poly.entity_id
_entity_poly.type
_entity_poly.pdbx_seq_one_letter_code
_entity_poly.pdbx_strand_id
1 'polypeptide(L)'
;ERVEPERVFSFRWHPYAIEPDVDYSQEPETRVQFELEDMNGGTLLKVVESGFNAIPEARRLKAFRMDSRGWDEQMANIEAFLSKS
;
A
#
# COMPACT_ATOMS: atom_id res chain seq x y z
N GLU A 1 -6.25 1.48 -12.76
CA GLU A 1 -6.65 1.30 -11.35
C GLU A 1 -8.05 0.68 -11.33
N ARG A 2 -8.48 0.10 -10.21
CA ARG A 2 -9.73 -0.67 -10.12
C ARG A 2 -10.44 -0.38 -8.80
N VAL A 3 -11.74 -0.12 -8.90
CA VAL A 3 -12.65 0.00 -7.76
C VAL A 3 -13.83 -0.94 -8.02
N GLU A 4 -13.95 -1.95 -7.18
CA GLU A 4 -15.11 -2.82 -7.06
C GLU A 4 -15.66 -2.68 -5.65
N PRO A 5 -16.90 -2.18 -5.50
CA PRO A 5 -17.51 -2.02 -4.19
C PRO A 5 -17.38 -3.29 -3.36
N GLU A 6 -16.93 -3.13 -2.11
CA GLU A 6 -16.83 -4.20 -1.11
C GLU A 6 -15.94 -5.39 -1.51
N ARG A 7 -15.13 -5.29 -2.57
CA ARG A 7 -14.22 -6.37 -3.00
C ARG A 7 -12.79 -5.92 -3.28
N VAL A 8 -12.60 -4.93 -4.14
CA VAL A 8 -11.27 -4.56 -4.62
C VAL A 8 -11.12 -3.05 -4.68
N PHE A 9 -10.05 -2.54 -4.09
CA PHE A 9 -9.63 -1.17 -4.28
C PHE A 9 -8.15 -1.14 -4.63
N SER A 10 -7.78 -0.52 -5.74
CA SER A 10 -6.38 -0.43 -6.16
C SER A 10 -6.06 0.94 -6.75
N PHE A 11 -4.86 1.42 -6.42
CA PHE A 11 -4.32 2.67 -6.91
C PHE A 11 -2.82 2.54 -7.15
N ARG A 12 -2.25 3.53 -7.82
CA ARG A 12 -0.82 3.70 -8.01
C ARG A 12 -0.32 4.94 -7.29
N TRP A 13 0.94 4.87 -6.87
CA TRP A 13 1.61 5.98 -6.21
C TRP A 13 3.13 5.82 -6.30
N HIS A 14 3.87 6.91 -6.02
CA HIS A 14 5.32 6.84 -5.88
C HIS A 14 5.68 6.36 -4.46
N PRO A 15 6.30 5.18 -4.32
CA PRO A 15 6.59 4.61 -3.00
C PRO A 15 7.63 5.45 -2.27
N TYR A 16 7.44 5.69 -0.97
CA TYR A 16 8.37 6.44 -0.12
C TYR A 16 8.94 7.75 -0.74
N ALA A 17 8.10 8.54 -1.41
CA ALA A 17 8.46 9.78 -2.09
C ALA A 17 8.49 10.98 -1.10
N ILE A 18 9.43 10.97 -0.16
CA ILE A 18 9.45 11.91 0.97
C ILE A 18 10.50 13.03 0.87
N GLU A 19 11.44 12.95 -0.07
CA GLU A 19 12.54 13.92 -0.17
C GLU A 19 12.06 15.15 -0.96
N PRO A 20 12.00 16.35 -0.36
CA PRO A 20 11.34 17.50 -0.96
C PRO A 20 12.05 18.05 -2.20
N ASP A 21 13.36 17.82 -2.30
CA ASP A 21 14.19 18.30 -3.41
C ASP A 21 14.29 17.29 -4.57
N VAL A 22 13.57 16.17 -4.49
CA VAL A 22 13.56 15.11 -5.51
C VAL A 22 12.23 15.14 -6.25
N ASP A 23 12.29 15.28 -7.58
CA ASP A 23 11.11 15.13 -8.44
C ASP A 23 10.84 13.65 -8.74
N TYR A 24 9.88 13.07 -8.01
CA TYR A 24 9.45 11.69 -8.20
C TYR A 24 8.48 11.51 -9.38
N SER A 25 7.98 12.57 -10.02
CA SER A 25 6.96 12.47 -11.08
C SER A 25 7.43 11.67 -12.31
N GLN A 26 8.74 11.57 -12.49
CA GLN A 26 9.38 10.80 -13.56
C GLN A 26 9.75 9.37 -13.14
N GLU A 27 9.60 9.02 -11.86
CA GLU A 27 9.87 7.68 -11.38
C GLU A 27 8.67 6.75 -11.58
N PRO A 28 8.90 5.42 -11.73
CA PRO A 28 7.81 4.46 -11.76
C PRO A 28 7.00 4.45 -10.47
N GLU A 29 5.70 4.22 -10.60
CA GLU A 29 4.79 4.01 -9.49
C GLU A 29 4.67 2.53 -9.13
N THR A 30 4.49 2.26 -7.84
CA THR A 30 4.01 0.95 -7.36
C THR A 30 2.49 0.90 -7.42
N ARG A 31 1.93 -0.31 -7.44
CA ARG A 31 0.49 -0.55 -7.36
C ARG A 31 0.15 -1.15 -6.01
N VAL A 32 -0.68 -0.45 -5.26
CA VAL A 32 -1.32 -0.93 -4.02
C VAL A 32 -2.67 -1.51 -4.38
N GLN A 33 -2.98 -2.68 -3.84
CA GLN A 33 -4.25 -3.36 -4.03
C GLN A 33 -4.75 -3.90 -2.69
N PHE A 34 -5.93 -3.44 -2.31
CA PHE A 34 -6.73 -4.00 -1.23
C PHE A 34 -7.73 -4.99 -1.79
N GLU A 35 -7.85 -6.12 -1.12
CA GLU A 35 -8.86 -7.15 -1.38
C GLU A 35 -9.61 -7.44 -0.08
N LEU A 36 -10.93 -7.49 -0.18
CA LEU A 36 -11.83 -7.92 0.89
C LEU A 36 -12.35 -9.32 0.54
N GLU A 37 -12.22 -10.23 1.50
CA GLU A 37 -12.74 -11.60 1.40
C GLU A 37 -13.61 -11.92 2.60
N ASP A 38 -14.84 -12.38 2.36
CA ASP A 38 -15.74 -12.82 3.43
C ASP A 38 -15.17 -14.08 4.09
N MET A 39 -15.04 -14.06 5.42
CA MET A 39 -14.57 -15.17 6.23
C MET A 39 -15.58 -15.49 7.34
N ASN A 40 -15.50 -16.69 7.91
CA ASN A 40 -16.32 -17.02 9.09
C ASN A 40 -15.93 -16.11 10.26
N GLY A 41 -16.82 -15.20 10.64
CA GLY A 41 -16.62 -14.28 11.77
C GLY A 41 -16.07 -12.90 11.40
N GLY A 42 -15.98 -12.55 10.10
CA GLY A 42 -15.61 -11.20 9.67
C GLY A 42 -15.15 -11.13 8.22
N THR A 43 -14.33 -10.12 7.93
CA THR A 43 -13.76 -9.91 6.59
C THR A 43 -12.24 -9.95 6.69
N LEU A 44 -11.59 -10.73 5.82
CA LEU A 44 -10.15 -10.64 5.62
C LEU A 44 -9.85 -9.43 4.74
N LEU A 45 -9.13 -8.46 5.28
CA LEU A 45 -8.53 -7.38 4.52
C LEU A 45 -7.09 -7.74 4.17
N LYS A 46 -6.79 -7.82 2.88
CA LYS A 46 -5.44 -8.07 2.36
C LYS A 46 -4.95 -6.86 1.59
N VAL A 47 -3.74 -6.39 1.89
CA VAL A 47 -3.03 -5.37 1.10
C VAL A 47 -1.83 -6.00 0.40
N VAL A 48 -1.68 -5.71 -0.90
CA VAL A 48 -0.51 -6.08 -1.69
C VAL A 48 0.00 -4.87 -2.44
N GLU A 49 1.26 -4.54 -2.22
CA GLU A 49 1.97 -3.54 -3.00
C GLU A 49 3.01 -4.20 -3.91
N SER A 50 2.97 -3.86 -5.20
CA SER A 50 3.81 -4.48 -6.24
C SER A 50 4.42 -3.43 -7.17
N GLY A 51 5.49 -3.81 -7.88
CA GLY A 51 6.18 -2.91 -8.83
C GLY A 51 7.52 -2.36 -8.34
N PHE A 52 7.97 -2.75 -7.14
CA PHE A 52 9.25 -2.30 -6.59
C PHE A 52 10.46 -2.62 -7.48
N ASN A 53 10.39 -3.66 -8.32
CA ASN A 53 11.45 -3.98 -9.27
C ASN A 53 11.71 -2.87 -10.31
N ALA A 54 10.71 -2.04 -10.60
CA ALA A 54 10.84 -0.90 -11.50
C ALA A 54 11.45 0.34 -10.82
N ILE A 55 11.47 0.40 -9.49
CA ILE A 55 11.99 1.56 -8.74
C ILE A 55 13.52 1.63 -8.90
N PRO A 56 14.09 2.85 -9.06
CA PRO A 56 15.54 3.04 -9.15
C PRO A 56 16.28 2.33 -8.02
N GLU A 57 17.35 1.61 -8.38
CA GLU A 57 18.11 0.76 -7.46
C GLU A 57 18.59 1.53 -6.23
N ALA A 58 19.00 2.79 -6.42
CA ALA A 58 19.49 3.67 -5.37
C ALA A 58 18.53 3.83 -4.18
N ARG A 59 17.22 3.68 -4.39
CA ARG A 59 16.22 3.83 -3.31
C ARG A 59 15.25 2.65 -3.18
N ARG A 60 15.26 1.69 -4.10
CA ARG A 60 14.34 0.54 -4.12
C ARG A 60 14.22 -0.17 -2.77
N LEU A 61 15.35 -0.54 -2.17
CA LEU A 61 15.35 -1.29 -0.91
C LEU A 61 14.86 -0.45 0.26
N LYS A 62 15.19 0.86 0.27
CA LYS A 62 14.72 1.81 1.28
C LYS A 62 13.20 1.98 1.19
N ALA A 63 12.69 2.24 -0.02
CA ALA A 63 11.26 2.38 -0.28
C ALA A 63 10.49 1.11 0.14
N PHE A 64 10.95 -0.07 -0.29
CA PHE A 64 10.32 -1.34 0.07
C PHE A 64 10.21 -1.54 1.59
N ARG A 65 11.29 -1.31 2.34
CA ARG A 65 11.30 -1.50 3.80
C ARG A 65 10.42 -0.49 4.53
N MET A 66 10.48 0.77 4.12
CA MET A 66 9.73 1.84 4.78
C MET A 66 8.23 1.71 4.52
N ASP A 67 7.83 1.40 3.28
CA ASP A 67 6.42 1.20 2.94
C ASP A 67 5.88 -0.08 3.58
N SER A 68 6.66 -1.17 3.65
CA SER A 68 6.25 -2.39 4.38
C SER A 68 5.88 -2.08 5.84
N ARG A 69 6.76 -1.32 6.53
CA ARG A 69 6.48 -0.89 7.91
C ARG A 69 5.27 0.06 7.98
N GLY A 70 5.15 0.99 7.04
CA GLY A 70 3.99 1.88 6.97
C GLY A 70 2.68 1.11 6.83
N TRP A 71 2.65 0.05 6.02
CA TRP A 71 1.50 -0.82 5.89
C TRP A 71 1.18 -1.59 7.17
N ASP A 72 2.18 -2.13 7.87
CA ASP A 72 1.95 -2.77 9.18
C ASP A 72 1.27 -1.79 10.16
N GLU A 73 1.73 -0.53 10.20
CA GLU A 73 1.14 0.52 11.04
C GLU A 73 -0.29 0.88 10.59
N GLN A 74 -0.57 0.95 9.28
CA GLN A 74 -1.92 1.21 8.78
C GLN A 74 -2.90 0.06 9.05
N MET A 75 -2.46 -1.20 8.91
CA MET A 75 -3.30 -2.36 9.24
C MET A 75 -3.69 -2.35 10.72
N ALA A 76 -2.74 -2.06 11.62
CA ALA A 76 -3.03 -1.90 13.05
C ALA A 76 -4.00 -0.72 13.33
N ASN A 77 -3.89 0.39 12.61
CA ASN A 77 -4.82 1.52 12.74
C ASN A 77 -6.24 1.16 12.31
N ILE A 78 -6.40 0.36 11.26
CA ILE A 78 -7.71 -0.12 10.81
C ILE A 78 -8.34 -1.02 11.88
N GLU A 79 -7.60 -1.98 12.43
CA GLU A 79 -8.06 -2.82 13.53
C GLU A 79 -8.46 -1.98 14.76
N ALA A 80 -7.64 -0.99 15.12
CA ALA A 80 -7.91 -0.10 16.24
C ALA A 80 -9.14 0.79 16.00
N PHE A 81 -9.42 1.17 14.75
CA PHE A 81 -10.62 1.93 14.39
C PHE A 81 -11.88 1.07 14.49
N LEU A 82 -11.83 -0.16 13.98
CA LEU A 82 -12.96 -1.10 14.01
C LEU A 82 -13.29 -1.55 15.43
N SER A 83 -12.30 -1.71 16.32
CA SER A 83 -12.54 -2.11 17.73
C SER A 83 -13.21 -1.03 18.58
N LYS A 84 -13.21 0.23 18.12
CA LYS A 84 -13.91 1.35 18.77
C LYS A 84 -15.34 1.55 18.27
N SER A 85 -15.72 0.83 17.21
CA SER A 85 -17.01 0.97 16.53
C SER A 85 -18.03 -0.04 17.01
#